data_AF-A0A835QL79-F1
#
_entry.id   AF-A0A835QL79-F1
#
_cell.length_a   1.000
_cell.length_b   1.000
_cell.length_c   1.000
_cell.angle_alpha   90.00
_cell.angle_beta   90.00
_cell.angle_gamma   90.00
#
_symmetry.space_group_name_H-M   'P 1'
#
loop_
_entity.id
_entity.type
_entity.pdbx_description
1 polymer ?
#
loop_
_entity_poly.entity_id
_entity_poly.type
_entity_poly.pdbx_seq_one_letter_code
_entity_poly.pdbx_strand_id
1 'polypeptide(L)'
;MFEAEIKGMKDLEDEWSEKISTVILRGFDARCRDYLRNKKQWQEKGEEARGVLTAFVGALSYLQEKISKIEAELNEIDFVRVWRNLASGVDNLFFTGLFASNTKFSDAGVERFAGDLGFLFGVFSAWCLRPEGFFPRLRESVKLLKMKKQWKEDLVKGKEKWLKENGIRHLTLVEAEKIWKNRVFVT
;
A
#
# COMPACT_ATOMS: atom_id res chain seq x y z
N MET A 1 28.95 -32.47 -1.16
CA MET A 1 30.22 -31.93 -0.60
C MET A 1 30.24 -30.40 -0.49
N PHE A 2 29.17 -29.65 -0.82
CA PHE A 2 29.09 -28.20 -0.50
C PHE A 2 27.70 -27.79 -0.01
N GLU A 3 26.95 -28.73 0.57
CA GLU A 3 25.53 -28.50 0.88
C GLU A 3 25.35 -27.44 1.98
N ALA A 4 26.25 -27.41 2.97
CA ALA A 4 26.22 -26.43 4.04
C ALA A 4 26.55 -25.02 3.52
N GLU A 5 27.54 -24.91 2.63
CA GLU A 5 27.99 -23.67 2.01
C GLU A 5 26.92 -23.11 1.07
N ILE A 6 26.32 -23.97 0.23
CA ILE A 6 25.21 -23.60 -0.65
C ILE A 6 24.01 -23.12 0.18
N LYS A 7 23.70 -23.79 1.28
CA LYS A 7 22.64 -23.34 2.19
C LYS A 7 22.98 -21.98 2.79
N GLY A 8 24.19 -21.80 3.31
CA GLY A 8 24.64 -20.52 3.87
C GLY A 8 24.58 -19.37 2.87
N MET A 9 24.93 -19.61 1.59
CA MET A 9 24.80 -18.60 0.54
C MET A 9 23.34 -18.21 0.28
N LYS A 10 22.42 -19.17 0.27
CA LYS A 10 20.98 -18.87 0.14
C LYS A 10 20.45 -18.09 1.33
N ASP A 11 20.82 -18.47 2.55
CA ASP A 11 20.43 -17.74 3.75
C ASP A 11 20.93 -16.27 3.71
N LEU A 12 22.14 -16.04 3.18
CA LEU A 12 22.66 -14.69 2.95
C LEU A 12 21.89 -13.94 1.86
N GLU A 13 21.56 -14.57 0.74
CA GLU A 13 20.76 -13.98 -0.34
C GLU A 13 19.38 -13.52 0.18
N ASP A 14 18.74 -14.36 0.99
CA ASP A 14 17.49 -14.07 1.70
C ASP A 14 17.62 -12.82 2.59
N GLU A 15 18.64 -12.81 3.46
CA GLU A 15 18.89 -11.72 4.40
C GLU A 15 19.22 -10.39 3.69
N TRP A 16 20.05 -10.44 2.65
CA TRP A 16 20.42 -9.25 1.87
C TRP A 16 19.23 -8.68 1.11
N SER A 17 18.40 -9.53 0.51
CA SER A 17 17.17 -9.10 -0.15
C SER A 17 16.22 -8.38 0.81
N GLU A 18 16.08 -8.88 2.03
CA GLU A 18 15.28 -8.23 3.08
C GLU A 18 15.89 -6.88 3.50
N LYS A 19 17.21 -6.82 3.72
CA LYS A 19 17.90 -5.58 4.10
C LYS A 19 17.78 -4.49 3.03
N ILE A 20 17.98 -4.83 1.76
CA ILE A 20 17.86 -3.89 0.64
C ILE A 20 16.44 -3.32 0.61
N SER A 21 15.41 -4.18 0.66
CA SER A 21 14.03 -3.73 0.66
C SER A 21 13.72 -2.83 1.87
N THR A 22 14.21 -3.18 3.07
CA THR A 22 14.04 -2.41 4.30
C THR A 22 14.63 -1.01 4.21
N VAL A 23 15.86 -0.87 3.68
CA VAL A 23 16.53 0.43 3.54
C VAL A 23 15.77 1.32 2.56
N ILE A 24 15.34 0.77 1.42
CA ILE A 24 14.55 1.51 0.42
C ILE A 24 13.22 1.95 1.03
N LEU A 25 12.50 1.05 1.72
CA LEU A 25 11.22 1.34 2.38
C LEU A 25 11.34 2.43 3.43
N ARG A 26 12.40 2.43 4.26
CA ARG A 26 12.65 3.51 5.23
C ARG A 26 12.87 4.85 4.55
N GLY A 27 13.62 4.86 3.45
CA GLY A 27 13.84 6.07 2.67
C GLY A 27 12.55 6.59 2.00
N PHE A 28 11.67 5.67 1.58
CA PHE A 28 10.35 6.01 1.05
C PHE A 28 9.40 6.52 2.14
N ASP A 29 9.34 5.86 3.30
CA ASP A 29 8.54 6.28 4.46
C ASP A 29 8.86 7.70 4.90
N ALA A 30 10.16 8.03 5.02
CA ALA A 30 10.61 9.36 5.39
C ALA A 30 10.10 10.45 4.43
N ARG A 31 10.04 10.16 3.13
CA ARG A 31 9.58 11.09 2.07
C ARG A 31 8.06 11.13 1.95
N CYS A 32 7.39 10.02 2.18
CA CYS A 32 5.93 9.89 2.09
C CYS A 32 5.20 10.33 3.37
N ARG A 33 5.95 10.66 4.43
CA ARG A 33 5.42 11.00 5.75
C ARG A 33 4.39 12.13 5.72
N ASP A 34 4.68 13.21 5.01
CA ASP A 34 3.78 14.38 4.97
C ASP A 34 2.47 14.07 4.24
N TYR A 35 2.56 13.26 3.18
CA TYR A 35 1.39 12.73 2.48
C TYR A 35 0.52 11.87 3.39
N LEU A 36 1.10 10.97 4.18
CA LEU A 36 0.32 10.09 5.07
C LEU A 36 -0.22 10.81 6.32
N ARG A 37 0.52 11.79 6.84
CA ARG A 37 0.15 12.51 8.07
C ARG A 37 -0.86 13.61 7.84
N ASN A 38 -0.95 14.18 6.64
CA ASN A 38 -1.94 15.21 6.37
C ASN A 38 -3.35 14.60 6.25
N LYS A 39 -4.03 14.42 7.38
CA LYS A 39 -5.37 13.83 7.42
C LYS A 39 -6.45 14.73 6.82
N LYS A 40 -6.21 16.04 6.82
CA LYS A 40 -7.18 17.05 6.36
C LYS A 40 -7.49 16.90 4.86
N GLN A 41 -6.48 16.50 4.07
CA GLN A 41 -6.63 16.29 2.63
C GLN A 41 -7.71 15.26 2.26
N TRP A 42 -8.07 14.36 3.19
CA TRP A 42 -9.07 13.32 2.95
C TRP A 42 -10.49 13.77 3.32
N GLN A 43 -10.64 14.94 3.93
CA GLN A 43 -11.92 15.51 4.34
C GLN A 43 -12.28 16.79 3.58
N GLU A 44 -11.29 17.64 3.30
CA GLU A 44 -11.49 18.97 2.75
C GLU A 44 -11.71 18.97 1.23
N LYS A 45 -12.65 19.82 0.78
CA LYS A 45 -12.87 20.14 -0.63
C LYS A 45 -12.06 21.39 -0.98
N GLY A 46 -10.85 21.26 -1.53
CA GLY A 46 -10.03 22.45 -1.86
C GLY A 46 -8.64 22.20 -2.44
N GLU A 47 -8.02 23.30 -2.90
CA GLU A 47 -6.69 23.37 -3.56
C GLU A 47 -5.49 23.07 -2.65
N GLU A 48 -5.64 23.13 -1.32
CA GLU A 48 -4.59 22.75 -0.33
C GLU A 48 -4.09 21.30 -0.53
N ALA A 49 -4.85 20.49 -1.26
CA ALA A 49 -4.48 19.17 -1.73
C ALA A 49 -3.26 19.14 -2.69
N ARG A 50 -3.04 20.19 -3.49
CA ARG A 50 -2.01 20.18 -4.56
C ARG A 50 -0.58 20.09 -4.01
N GLY A 51 -0.30 20.75 -2.89
CA GLY A 51 1.02 20.69 -2.24
C GLY A 51 1.37 19.28 -1.74
N VAL A 52 0.36 18.53 -1.30
CA VAL A 52 0.52 17.19 -0.74
C VAL A 52 0.77 16.14 -1.84
N LEU A 53 0.09 16.28 -2.98
CA LEU A 53 0.36 15.47 -4.17
C LEU A 53 1.81 15.65 -4.66
N THR A 54 2.36 16.86 -4.56
CA THR A 54 3.75 17.13 -4.99
C THR A 54 4.76 16.38 -4.12
N ALA A 55 4.58 16.37 -2.79
CA ALA A 55 5.42 15.59 -1.89
C ALA A 55 5.32 14.08 -2.17
N PHE A 56 4.12 13.61 -2.49
CA PHE A 56 3.89 12.21 -2.84
C PHE A 56 4.58 11.82 -4.16
N VAL A 57 4.49 12.65 -5.20
CA VAL A 57 5.20 12.45 -6.47
C VAL A 57 6.72 12.39 -6.25
N GLY A 58 7.27 13.21 -5.35
CA GLY A 58 8.69 13.13 -4.96
C GLY A 58 9.05 11.79 -4.30
N ALA A 59 8.18 11.26 -3.42
CA ALA A 59 8.36 9.94 -2.81
C ALA A 59 8.26 8.81 -3.85
N LEU A 60 7.32 8.90 -4.80
CA LEU A 60 7.17 7.95 -5.90
C LEU A 60 8.38 7.95 -6.84
N SER A 61 8.92 9.13 -7.14
CA SER A 61 10.13 9.27 -7.97
C SER A 61 11.34 8.60 -7.31
N TYR A 62 11.50 8.78 -5.99
CA TYR A 62 12.52 8.06 -5.21
C TYR A 62 12.35 6.54 -5.32
N LEU A 63 11.12 6.04 -5.20
CA LEU A 63 10.86 4.60 -5.27
C LEU A 63 11.18 4.06 -6.67
N GLN A 64 10.77 4.75 -7.73
CA GLN A 64 11.06 4.39 -9.11
C GLN A 64 12.57 4.36 -9.39
N GLU A 65 13.31 5.37 -8.92
CA GLU A 65 14.77 5.43 -9.05
C GLU A 65 15.44 4.23 -8.36
N LYS A 66 15.01 3.90 -7.14
CA LYS A 66 15.59 2.76 -6.41
C LYS A 66 15.25 1.43 -7.04
N ILE A 67 14.02 1.22 -7.52
CA ILE A 67 13.64 -0.01 -8.22
C ILE A 67 14.45 -0.17 -9.51
N SER A 68 14.59 0.89 -10.31
CA SER A 68 15.39 0.84 -11.54
C SER A 68 16.86 0.55 -11.26
N LYS A 69 17.40 1.09 -10.16
CA LYS A 69 18.78 0.81 -9.75
C LYS A 69 18.97 -0.65 -9.36
N ILE A 70 18.07 -1.24 -8.56
CA ILE A 70 18.23 -2.66 -8.17
C ILE A 70 18.00 -3.61 -9.34
N GLU A 71 17.17 -3.25 -10.32
CA GLU A 71 17.00 -4.01 -11.57
C GLU A 71 18.32 -4.10 -12.35
N ALA A 72 19.07 -3.00 -12.43
CA ALA A 72 20.34 -2.96 -13.15
C ALA A 72 21.48 -3.73 -12.44
N GLU A 73 21.41 -3.87 -11.12
CA GLU A 73 22.51 -4.39 -10.28
C GLU A 73 22.30 -5.84 -9.81
N LEU A 74 21.06 -6.33 -9.80
CA LEU A 74 20.72 -7.68 -9.35
C LEU A 74 20.41 -8.60 -10.54
N ASN A 75 20.59 -9.91 -10.33
CA ASN A 75 20.01 -10.88 -11.26
C ASN A 75 18.47 -10.88 -11.14
N GLU A 76 17.80 -11.47 -12.13
CA GLU A 76 16.34 -11.45 -12.23
C GLU A 76 15.63 -12.03 -10.98
N ILE A 77 16.16 -13.10 -10.40
CA ILE A 77 15.54 -13.80 -9.26
C ILE A 77 15.58 -12.89 -8.03
N ASP A 78 16.75 -12.34 -7.73
CA ASP A 78 16.96 -11.42 -6.61
C ASP A 78 16.19 -10.12 -6.79
N PHE A 79 16.19 -9.58 -8.01
CA PHE A 79 15.42 -8.39 -8.34
C PHE A 79 13.93 -8.60 -8.06
N VAL A 80 13.33 -9.68 -8.59
CA VAL A 80 11.90 -9.97 -8.38
C VAL A 80 11.59 -10.15 -6.90
N ARG A 81 12.50 -10.76 -6.14
CA ARG A 81 12.34 -10.93 -4.69
C ARG A 81 12.32 -9.59 -3.96
N VAL A 82 13.32 -8.73 -4.20
CA VAL A 82 13.39 -7.40 -3.58
C VAL A 82 12.18 -6.57 -4.02
N TRP A 83 11.83 -6.59 -5.29
CA TRP A 83 10.67 -5.88 -5.84
C TRP A 83 9.35 -6.28 -5.16
N ARG A 84 9.12 -7.59 -4.94
CA ARG A 84 7.92 -8.08 -4.23
C ARG A 84 7.91 -7.65 -2.76
N ASN A 85 9.06 -7.68 -2.10
CA ASN A 85 9.20 -7.19 -0.74
C ASN A 85 8.90 -5.67 -0.64
N LEU A 86 9.34 -4.88 -1.63
CA LEU A 86 9.01 -3.47 -1.73
C LEU A 86 7.51 -3.24 -1.90
N ALA A 87 6.86 -3.95 -2.82
CA ALA A 87 5.42 -3.81 -3.05
C ALA A 87 4.62 -4.13 -1.78
N SER A 88 4.91 -5.27 -1.14
CA SER A 88 4.28 -5.67 0.13
C SER A 88 4.57 -4.67 1.26
N GLY A 89 5.80 -4.19 1.36
CA GLY A 89 6.20 -3.19 2.35
C GLY A 89 5.45 -1.86 2.18
N VAL A 90 5.29 -1.39 0.95
CA VAL A 90 4.52 -0.18 0.64
C VAL A 90 3.02 -0.38 0.90
N ASP A 91 2.45 -1.54 0.54
CA ASP A 91 1.06 -1.91 0.85
C ASP A 91 0.79 -1.80 2.36
N ASN A 92 1.68 -2.38 3.17
CA ASN A 92 1.57 -2.34 4.63
C ASN A 92 1.80 -0.93 5.21
N LEU A 93 2.76 -0.17 4.66
CA LEU A 93 3.09 1.18 5.11
C LEU A 93 1.88 2.11 4.93
N PHE A 94 1.29 2.13 3.73
CA PHE A 94 0.10 2.95 3.47
C PHE A 94 -1.09 2.48 4.30
N PHE A 95 -1.29 1.17 4.39
CA PHE A 95 -2.38 0.61 5.16
C PHE A 95 -2.32 1.08 6.63
N THR A 96 -1.15 0.96 7.23
CA THR A 96 -0.91 1.38 8.62
C THR A 96 -0.99 2.90 8.76
N GLY A 97 -0.37 3.64 7.84
CA GLY A 97 -0.33 5.10 7.85
C GLY A 97 -1.70 5.76 7.75
N LEU A 98 -2.63 5.18 6.98
CA LEU A 98 -3.95 5.77 6.72
C LEU A 98 -5.07 5.10 7.51
N PHE A 99 -5.19 3.78 7.43
CA PHE A 99 -6.35 3.08 7.98
C PHE A 99 -6.17 2.74 9.46
N ALA A 100 -4.95 2.44 9.90
CA ALA A 100 -4.69 2.24 11.31
C ALA A 100 -4.67 3.55 12.13
N SER A 101 -4.61 4.73 11.49
CA SER A 101 -4.43 6.03 12.16
C SER A 101 -5.71 6.84 12.42
N ASN A 102 -6.90 6.21 12.40
CA ASN A 102 -8.21 6.87 12.58
C ASN A 102 -8.49 8.03 11.59
N THR A 103 -7.81 8.03 10.44
CA THR A 103 -7.99 9.03 9.38
C THR A 103 -9.40 8.96 8.81
N LYS A 104 -10.02 10.10 8.57
CA LYS A 104 -11.41 10.18 8.08
C LYS A 104 -11.44 10.50 6.59
N PHE A 105 -12.32 9.83 5.85
CA PHE A 105 -12.46 9.95 4.40
C PHE A 105 -13.87 10.38 4.01
N SER A 106 -13.98 11.57 3.41
CA SER A 106 -15.17 11.99 2.65
C SER A 106 -15.21 11.27 1.30
N ASP A 107 -16.32 11.37 0.56
CA ASP A 107 -16.41 10.77 -0.79
C ASP A 107 -15.35 11.34 -1.74
N ALA A 108 -15.13 12.65 -1.71
CA ALA A 108 -14.05 13.29 -2.47
C ALA A 108 -12.66 12.78 -2.03
N GLY A 109 -12.46 12.56 -0.73
CA GLY A 109 -11.23 11.98 -0.20
C GLY A 109 -10.98 10.56 -0.65
N VAL A 110 -12.03 9.73 -0.77
CA VAL A 110 -11.93 8.36 -1.31
C VAL A 110 -11.54 8.36 -2.78
N GLU A 111 -12.17 9.21 -3.60
CA GLU A 111 -11.81 9.30 -5.03
C GLU A 111 -10.41 9.85 -5.23
N ARG A 112 -10.00 10.85 -4.43
CA ARG A 112 -8.62 11.35 -4.43
C ARG A 112 -7.64 10.23 -4.08
N PHE A 113 -7.85 9.54 -2.97
CA PHE A 113 -6.97 8.46 -2.55
C PHE A 113 -6.89 7.34 -3.58
N ALA A 114 -8.01 6.98 -4.22
CA ALA A 114 -8.03 6.00 -5.30
C ALA A 114 -7.24 6.48 -6.53
N GLY A 115 -7.34 7.77 -6.88
CA GLY A 115 -6.54 8.38 -7.95
C GLY A 115 -5.05 8.41 -7.61
N ASP A 116 -4.70 8.78 -6.37
CA ASP A 116 -3.33 8.81 -5.86
C ASP A 116 -2.67 7.42 -5.93
N LEU A 117 -3.41 6.38 -5.54
CA LEU A 117 -2.95 4.99 -5.70
C LEU A 117 -2.72 4.60 -7.16
N GLY A 118 -3.44 5.21 -8.11
CA GLY A 118 -3.15 5.05 -9.54
C GLY A 118 -1.73 5.45 -9.91
N PHE A 119 -1.19 6.54 -9.34
CA PHE A 119 0.20 6.93 -9.55
C PHE A 119 1.18 5.95 -8.89
N LEU A 120 0.86 5.45 -7.69
CA LEU A 120 1.66 4.42 -7.04
C LEU A 120 1.75 3.16 -7.91
N PHE A 121 0.61 2.68 -8.39
CA PHE A 121 0.57 1.51 -9.28
C PHE A 121 1.30 1.78 -10.59
N GLY A 122 1.19 3.01 -11.11
CA GLY A 122 1.95 3.47 -12.27
C GLY A 122 3.45 3.29 -12.12
N VAL A 123 4.04 3.58 -10.95
CA VAL A 123 5.46 3.32 -10.68
C VAL A 123 5.79 1.83 -10.87
N PHE A 124 5.00 0.94 -10.29
CA PHE A 124 5.25 -0.51 -10.36
C PHE A 124 4.90 -1.13 -11.72
N SER A 125 4.12 -0.43 -12.55
CA SER A 125 3.67 -0.93 -13.86
C SER A 125 4.81 -1.15 -14.86
N ALA A 126 5.96 -0.50 -14.66
CA ALA A 126 7.14 -0.71 -15.51
C ALA A 126 7.66 -2.16 -15.47
N TRP A 127 7.40 -2.89 -14.38
CA TRP A 127 7.88 -4.26 -14.16
C TRP A 127 6.75 -5.29 -14.05
N CYS A 128 5.49 -4.88 -14.15
CA CYS A 128 4.34 -5.78 -14.05
C CYS A 128 3.11 -5.22 -14.76
N LEU A 129 2.40 -6.06 -15.52
CA LEU A 129 1.16 -5.70 -16.19
C LEU A 129 -0.01 -5.36 -15.23
N ARG A 130 0.01 -5.90 -14.01
CA ARG A 130 -1.07 -5.75 -13.01
C ARG A 130 -0.49 -5.49 -11.62
N PRO A 131 0.13 -4.33 -11.40
CA PRO A 131 0.82 -4.00 -10.15
C PRO A 131 -0.11 -4.06 -8.93
N GLU A 132 -1.41 -3.76 -9.10
CA GLU A 132 -2.41 -3.76 -8.02
C GLU A 132 -2.57 -5.12 -7.33
N GLY A 133 -2.19 -6.21 -8.00
CA GLY A 133 -2.17 -7.56 -7.42
C GLY A 133 -1.20 -7.70 -6.25
N PHE A 134 -0.19 -6.83 -6.17
CA PHE A 134 0.83 -6.81 -5.11
C PHE A 134 0.49 -5.84 -3.97
N PHE A 135 -0.65 -5.14 -4.07
CA PHE A 135 -1.15 -4.22 -3.03
C PHE A 135 -2.54 -4.64 -2.53
N PRO A 136 -2.69 -5.89 -2.04
CA PRO A 136 -4.00 -6.43 -1.75
C PRO A 136 -4.71 -5.68 -0.63
N ARG A 137 -4.01 -5.20 0.41
CA ARG A 137 -4.66 -4.50 1.52
C ARG A 137 -5.14 -3.12 1.11
N LEU A 138 -4.37 -2.39 0.31
CA LEU A 138 -4.81 -1.10 -0.24
C LEU A 138 -5.99 -1.27 -1.18
N ARG A 139 -5.93 -2.24 -2.09
CA ARG A 139 -7.01 -2.53 -3.03
C ARG A 139 -8.31 -2.91 -2.30
N GLU A 140 -8.23 -3.79 -1.31
CA GLU A 140 -9.39 -4.18 -0.50
C GLU A 140 -9.89 -3.01 0.35
N SER A 141 -9.00 -2.18 0.88
CA SER A 141 -9.39 -0.99 1.65
C SER A 141 -10.15 0.02 0.80
N VAL A 142 -9.67 0.35 -0.40
CA VAL A 142 -10.39 1.23 -1.35
C VAL A 142 -11.74 0.62 -1.73
N LYS A 143 -11.79 -0.69 -1.97
CA LYS A 143 -13.04 -1.39 -2.26
C LYS A 143 -14.06 -1.19 -1.14
N LEU A 144 -13.66 -1.38 0.11
CA LEU A 144 -14.53 -1.15 1.28
C LEU A 144 -14.93 0.32 1.45
N LEU A 145 -14.01 1.26 1.22
CA LEU A 145 -14.31 2.70 1.25
C LEU A 145 -15.37 3.08 0.19
N LYS A 146 -15.32 2.49 -1.00
CA LYS A 146 -16.26 2.79 -2.10
C LYS A 146 -17.63 2.12 -1.94
N MET A 147 -17.79 1.16 -1.03
CA MET A 147 -19.08 0.50 -0.80
C MET A 147 -20.11 1.41 -0.14
N LYS A 148 -21.40 1.14 -0.42
CA LYS A 148 -22.54 1.88 0.13
C LYS A 148 -22.69 1.67 1.63
N LYS A 149 -23.33 2.63 2.32
CA LYS A 149 -23.46 2.64 3.79
C LYS A 149 -23.99 1.34 4.44
N GLN A 150 -24.73 0.54 3.69
CA GLN A 150 -25.39 -0.69 4.16
C GLN A 150 -24.41 -1.83 4.48
N TRP A 151 -23.19 -1.83 3.92
CA TRP A 151 -22.28 -2.96 4.08
C TRP A 151 -21.86 -3.21 5.53
N LYS A 152 -21.93 -2.21 6.42
CA LYS A 152 -21.69 -2.40 7.85
C LYS A 152 -22.69 -3.37 8.49
N GLU A 153 -23.97 -3.25 8.14
CA GLU A 153 -25.01 -4.11 8.70
C GLU A 153 -24.82 -5.55 8.22
N ASP A 154 -24.44 -5.71 6.96
CA ASP A 154 -24.15 -7.02 6.37
C ASP A 154 -22.87 -7.63 6.95
N LEU A 155 -21.84 -6.81 7.19
CA LEU A 155 -20.61 -7.23 7.87
C LEU A 155 -20.90 -7.72 9.29
N VAL A 156 -21.73 -7.02 10.06
CA VAL A 156 -22.09 -7.43 11.43
C VAL A 156 -22.84 -8.76 11.41
N LYS A 157 -23.73 -8.97 10.43
CA LYS A 157 -24.51 -10.21 10.28
C LYS A 157 -23.65 -11.39 9.85
N GLY A 158 -22.76 -11.20 8.86
CA GLY A 158 -21.99 -12.28 8.23
C GLY A 158 -20.54 -12.43 8.71
N LYS A 159 -20.03 -11.48 9.50
CA LYS A 159 -18.66 -11.44 10.05
C LYS A 159 -17.60 -11.76 8.99
N GLU A 160 -16.72 -12.73 9.25
CA GLU A 160 -15.66 -13.16 8.33
C GLU A 160 -16.18 -13.80 7.04
N LYS A 161 -17.35 -14.45 7.08
CA LYS A 161 -17.94 -15.07 5.89
C LYS A 161 -18.28 -14.00 4.85
N TRP A 162 -18.84 -12.88 5.30
CA TRP A 162 -19.19 -11.75 4.45
C TRP A 162 -17.96 -11.17 3.75
N LEU A 163 -16.82 -11.06 4.45
CA LEU A 163 -15.56 -10.59 3.86
C LEU A 163 -15.14 -11.47 2.68
N LYS A 164 -15.14 -12.80 2.88
CA LYS A 164 -14.76 -13.77 1.84
C LYS A 164 -15.71 -13.73 0.64
N GLU A 165 -17.02 -13.65 0.90
CA GLU A 165 -18.07 -13.51 -0.13
C GLU A 165 -17.91 -12.21 -0.94
N ASN A 166 -17.39 -11.15 -0.31
CA ASN A 166 -17.08 -9.89 -0.96
C ASN A 166 -15.64 -9.80 -1.49
N GLY A 167 -14.90 -10.91 -1.53
CA GLY A 167 -13.54 -10.96 -2.06
C GLY A 167 -12.52 -10.16 -1.26
N ILE A 168 -12.77 -9.96 0.04
CA ILE A 168 -11.85 -9.38 1.02
C ILE A 168 -11.14 -10.55 1.73
N ARG A 169 -9.86 -10.74 1.45
CA ARG A 169 -9.06 -11.89 1.90
C ARG A 169 -7.81 -11.50 2.69
N HIS A 170 -7.41 -10.23 2.62
CA HIS A 170 -6.17 -9.73 3.20
C HIS A 170 -6.41 -8.73 4.34
N LEU A 171 -7.68 -8.46 4.65
CA LEU A 171 -8.11 -7.68 5.81
C LEU A 171 -8.84 -8.57 6.81
N THR A 172 -8.51 -8.40 8.08
CA THR A 172 -9.24 -8.98 9.20
C THR A 172 -10.58 -8.26 9.41
N LEU A 173 -11.49 -8.89 10.16
CA LEU A 173 -12.76 -8.26 10.55
C LEU A 173 -12.55 -6.93 11.27
N VAL A 174 -11.59 -6.88 12.19
CA VAL A 174 -11.26 -5.66 12.97
C VAL A 174 -10.77 -4.54 12.06
N GLU A 175 -9.95 -4.86 11.07
CA GLU A 175 -9.45 -3.89 10.08
C GLU A 175 -10.56 -3.37 9.18
N ALA A 176 -11.43 -4.27 8.69
CA ALA A 176 -12.59 -3.88 7.89
C ALA A 176 -13.52 -2.93 8.67
N GLU A 177 -13.84 -3.26 9.93
CA GLU A 177 -14.63 -2.38 10.79
C GLU A 177 -13.96 -1.02 11.03
N LYS A 178 -12.63 -0.99 11.10
CA LYS A 178 -11.89 0.27 11.26
C LYS A 178 -11.95 1.12 10.00
N ILE A 179 -11.80 0.53 8.82
CA ILE A 179 -11.96 1.21 7.53
C ILE A 179 -13.37 1.78 7.40
N TRP A 180 -14.39 1.03 7.82
CA TRP A 180 -15.76 1.54 7.89
C TRP A 180 -15.87 2.79 8.78
N LYS A 181 -15.34 2.72 10.01
CA LYS A 181 -15.36 3.85 10.96
C LYS A 181 -14.62 5.08 10.43
N ASN A 182 -13.70 4.88 9.51
CA ASN A 182 -12.96 5.95 8.84
C ASN A 182 -13.79 6.65 7.74
N ARG A 183 -14.92 6.10 7.29
CA ARG A 183 -15.79 6.78 6.32
C ARG A 183 -16.68 7.84 6.97
N VAL A 184 -16.76 8.99 6.30
CA VAL A 184 -17.66 10.10 6.63
C VAL A 184 -18.63 10.27 5.47
N PHE A 185 -19.88 9.85 5.69
CA PHE A 185 -20.98 10.09 4.77
C PHE A 185 -21.58 11.45 5.10
N VAL A 186 -21.42 12.42 4.20
CA VAL A 186 -22.08 13.72 4.34
C VAL A 186 -23.51 13.53 3.80
N THR A 187 -24.49 13.84 4.64
CA THR A 187 -25.91 13.82 4.30
C THR A 187 -26.27 14.99 3.39
#